data_AF-A0A382ZW12-F1
#
_entry.id   AF-A0A382ZW12-F1
#
_cell.length_a   1.000
_cell.length_b   1.000
_cell.length_c   1.000
_cell.angle_alpha   90.00
_cell.angle_beta   90.00
_cell.angle_gamma   90.00
#
_symmetry.space_group_name_H-M   'P 1'
#
loop_
_entity.id
_entity.type
_entity.pdbx_description
1 polymer ?
#
loop_
_entity_poly.entity_id
_entity_poly.type
_entity_poly.pdbx_seq_one_letter_code
_entity_poly.pdbx_strand_id
1 'polypeptide(L)'
;MATLVATRSTCPSRAVGCVIIDMETKHVISTGYNGAPRGTAHCGEGCMSRESGKSWEKCRAVHAELNAILNAAKNGVSTDGCRMYLTTTPCVFCSRTLINA
;
A
#
# COMPACT_ATOMS: atom_id res chain seq x y z
N MET A 1 -4.83 -4.27 12.99
CA MET A 1 -3.68 -3.40 12.68
C MET A 1 -3.78 -2.76 11.29
N ALA A 2 -4.05 -3.50 10.20
CA ALA A 2 -4.18 -2.91 8.86
C ALA A 2 -5.22 -1.78 8.75
N THR A 3 -6.37 -1.89 9.44
CA THR A 3 -7.37 -0.82 9.51
C THR A 3 -6.84 0.45 10.17
N LEU A 4 -5.96 0.33 11.18
CA LEU A 4 -5.31 1.49 11.80
C LEU A 4 -4.32 2.14 10.85
N VAL A 5 -3.54 1.36 10.10
CA VAL A 5 -2.63 1.89 9.07
C VAL A 5 -3.42 2.65 7.98
N ALA A 6 -4.60 2.14 7.61
CA ALA A 6 -5.46 2.76 6.61
C ALA A 6 -5.93 4.18 6.98
N THR A 7 -6.00 4.54 8.27
CA THR A 7 -6.41 5.89 8.70
C THR A 7 -5.43 6.99 8.27
N ARG A 8 -4.20 6.62 7.90
CA ARG A 8 -3.19 7.53 7.34
C ARG A 8 -3.31 7.71 5.81
N SER A 9 -4.26 7.02 5.16
CA SER A 9 -4.50 7.16 3.74
C SER A 9 -4.81 8.61 3.38
N THR A 10 -4.21 9.08 2.29
CA THR A 10 -4.49 10.42 1.76
C THR A 10 -5.39 10.39 0.54
N CYS A 11 -5.93 9.21 0.18
CA CYS A 11 -6.80 9.04 -0.96
C CYS A 11 -8.25 9.36 -0.59
N PRO A 12 -8.92 10.33 -1.25
CA PRO A 12 -10.29 10.70 -0.90
C PRO A 12 -11.32 9.62 -1.27
N SER A 13 -10.97 8.70 -2.19
CA SER A 13 -11.93 7.69 -2.67
C SER A 13 -12.03 6.46 -1.76
N ARG A 14 -10.91 5.99 -1.21
CA ARG A 14 -10.86 4.77 -0.39
C ARG A 14 -9.61 4.77 0.47
N ALA A 15 -9.77 4.45 1.76
CA ALA A 15 -8.68 4.21 2.68
C ALA A 15 -8.27 2.72 2.66
N VAL A 16 -7.04 2.43 2.26
CA VAL A 16 -6.47 1.07 2.23
C VAL A 16 -5.22 1.03 3.07
N GLY A 17 -5.10 0.00 3.90
CA GLY A 17 -3.94 -0.25 4.75
C GLY A 17 -3.38 -1.66 4.55
N CYS A 18 -2.08 -1.78 4.75
CA CYS A 18 -1.28 -2.97 4.56
C CYS A 18 -0.28 -3.11 5.70
N VAL A 19 -0.11 -4.34 6.20
CA VAL A 19 0.90 -4.72 7.19
C VAL A 19 1.58 -5.99 6.72
N ILE A 20 2.91 -6.00 6.74
CA ILE A 20 3.72 -7.19 6.47
C ILE A 20 4.30 -7.68 7.79
N ILE A 21 4.12 -8.97 8.05
CA ILE A 21 4.53 -9.65 9.27
C ILE A 21 5.48 -10.78 8.92
N ASP A 22 6.62 -10.81 9.59
CA ASP A 22 7.55 -11.92 9.55
C ASP A 22 6.95 -13.11 10.31
N MET A 23 6.92 -14.27 9.67
CA MET A 23 6.26 -15.45 10.22
C MET A 23 7.10 -16.24 11.22
N GLU A 24 8.40 -16.01 11.29
CA GLU A 24 9.29 -16.61 12.28
C GLU A 24 9.29 -15.76 13.55
N THR A 25 9.56 -14.46 13.42
CA THR A 25 9.69 -13.54 14.56
C THR A 25 8.35 -12.99 15.05
N LYS A 26 7.29 -13.09 14.25
CA LYS A 26 5.96 -12.49 14.50
C LYS A 26 5.96 -10.96 14.60
N HIS A 27 7.03 -10.31 14.16
CA HIS A 27 7.14 -8.87 14.17
C HIS A 27 6.57 -8.23 12.90
N VAL A 28 6.07 -7.01 13.06
CA VAL A 28 5.70 -6.16 11.93
C VAL A 28 6.98 -5.62 11.31
N ILE A 29 7.25 -6.03 10.07
CA ILE A 29 8.46 -5.60 9.36
C ILE A 29 8.23 -4.37 8.48
N SER A 30 7.00 -4.20 7.98
CA SER A 30 6.65 -3.05 7.15
C SER A 30 5.15 -2.78 7.18
N THR A 31 4.80 -1.53 6.90
CA THR A 31 3.41 -1.10 6.75
C THR A 31 3.28 -0.17 5.54
N GLY A 32 2.08 -0.10 4.98
CA GLY A 32 1.77 0.76 3.85
C GLY A 32 0.31 1.19 3.87
N TYR A 33 0.05 2.41 3.41
CA TYR A 33 -1.31 2.89 3.12
C TYR A 33 -1.31 3.46 1.71
N ASN A 34 -2.48 3.55 1.08
CA ASN A 34 -2.57 4.14 -0.25
C ASN A 34 -2.52 5.68 -0.19
N GLY A 35 -1.70 6.28 -1.05
CA GLY A 35 -1.47 7.72 -1.03
C GLY A 35 -0.57 8.20 -2.16
N ALA A 36 -0.43 9.52 -2.30
CA ALA A 36 0.43 10.10 -3.31
C ALA A 36 1.91 9.68 -3.10
N PRO A 37 2.74 9.68 -4.17
CA PRO A 37 4.16 9.35 -4.04
C PRO A 37 4.86 10.26 -3.03
N ARG A 38 5.90 9.73 -2.38
CA ARG A 38 6.68 10.46 -1.38
C ARG A 38 7.21 11.78 -1.95
N GLY A 39 7.12 12.84 -1.15
CA GLY A 39 7.60 14.18 -1.54
C GLY A 39 6.67 14.93 -2.50
N THR A 40 5.46 14.41 -2.76
CA THR A 40 4.47 15.08 -3.61
C THR A 40 3.20 15.42 -2.83
N ALA A 41 2.44 16.42 -3.30
CA ALA A 41 1.18 16.84 -2.67
C ALA A 41 0.21 15.67 -2.49
N HIS A 42 -0.50 15.67 -1.37
CA HIS A 42 -1.46 14.61 -1.04
C HIS A 42 -2.63 14.59 -2.03
N CYS A 43 -3.26 13.42 -2.22
CA CYS A 43 -4.40 13.34 -3.13
C CYS A 43 -5.56 14.24 -2.66
N GLY A 44 -5.71 14.49 -1.36
CA GLY A 44 -6.69 15.45 -0.84
C GLY A 44 -6.49 16.89 -1.32
N GLU A 45 -5.28 17.25 -1.74
CA GLU A 45 -4.90 18.62 -2.16
C GLU A 45 -4.93 18.81 -3.70
N GLY A 46 -5.23 17.75 -4.47
CA GLY A 46 -5.15 17.81 -5.93
C GLY A 46 -5.28 16.45 -6.61
N CYS A 47 -6.34 15.69 -6.29
CA CYS A 47 -6.67 14.45 -6.99
C CYS A 47 -7.54 14.76 -8.21
N MET A 48 -7.22 14.12 -9.33
CA MET A 48 -8.17 14.06 -10.44
C MET A 48 -9.43 13.30 -9.98
N SER A 49 -10.60 13.90 -10.21
CA SER A 49 -11.86 13.20 -10.00
C SER A 49 -11.92 11.99 -10.93
N ARG A 50 -12.01 10.80 -10.34
CA ARG A 50 -12.14 9.54 -11.05
C ARG A 50 -13.07 8.62 -10.29
N GLU A 51 -13.73 7.73 -11.00
CA GLU A 51 -14.49 6.66 -10.38
C GLU A 51 -13.55 5.64 -9.71
N SER A 52 -13.90 5.21 -8.51
CA SER A 52 -13.11 4.21 -7.77
C SER A 52 -13.00 2.92 -8.57
N GLY A 53 -11.81 2.33 -8.63
CA GLY A 53 -11.56 1.11 -9.41
C GLY A 53 -11.45 1.31 -10.93
N LYS A 54 -11.67 2.52 -11.46
CA LYS A 54 -11.49 2.84 -12.89
C LYS A 54 -10.35 3.82 -13.11
N SER A 55 -9.87 3.84 -14.36
CA SER A 55 -8.77 4.71 -14.82
C SER A 55 -7.60 4.78 -13.85
N TRP A 56 -7.13 3.60 -13.42
CA TRP A 56 -6.03 3.49 -12.45
C TRP A 56 -4.74 4.08 -13.00
N GLU A 57 -4.57 4.10 -14.32
CA GLU A 57 -3.47 4.76 -15.03
C GLU A 57 -3.44 6.28 -14.81
N LYS A 58 -4.57 6.90 -14.47
CA LYS A 58 -4.68 8.32 -14.12
C LYS A 58 -4.55 8.56 -12.61
N CYS A 59 -4.50 7.49 -11.82
CA CYS A 59 -4.37 7.58 -10.37
C CYS A 59 -2.91 7.78 -10.00
N ARG A 60 -2.59 8.94 -9.43
CA ARG A 60 -1.26 9.18 -8.83
C ARG A 60 -1.00 8.36 -7.58
N ALA A 61 -2.04 7.89 -6.88
CA ALA A 61 -1.87 7.20 -5.61
C ALA A 61 -1.21 5.84 -5.80
N VAL A 62 -0.15 5.58 -5.05
CA VAL A 62 0.45 4.26 -4.90
C VAL A 62 -0.42 3.45 -3.95
N HIS A 63 -0.65 2.19 -4.29
CA HIS A 63 -1.44 1.26 -3.48
C HIS A 63 -0.74 0.92 -2.15
N ALA A 64 -1.52 0.49 -1.16
CA ALA A 64 -1.01 0.17 0.17
C ALA A 64 -0.03 -1.01 0.13
N GLU A 65 -0.34 -2.03 -0.69
CA GLU A 65 0.47 -3.20 -0.97
C GLU A 65 1.88 -2.79 -1.44
N LEU A 66 1.92 -1.96 -2.49
CA LEU A 66 3.15 -1.47 -3.09
C LEU A 66 3.93 -0.60 -2.10
N ASN A 67 3.25 0.30 -1.40
CA ASN A 67 3.93 1.13 -0.40
C ASN A 67 4.55 0.28 0.72
N ALA A 68 3.92 -0.81 1.15
CA ALA A 68 4.51 -1.69 2.15
C ALA A 68 5.79 -2.40 1.63
N ILE A 69 5.77 -2.92 0.41
CA ILE A 69 6.95 -3.53 -0.24
C ILE A 69 8.06 -2.48 -0.45
N LEU A 70 7.73 -1.32 -1.01
CA LEU A 70 8.69 -0.24 -1.24
C LEU A 70 9.32 0.27 0.06
N ASN A 71 8.55 0.30 1.15
CA ASN A 71 9.06 0.66 2.47
C ASN A 71 10.04 -0.39 3.01
N ALA A 72 9.75 -1.68 2.83
CA ALA A 72 10.65 -2.75 3.22
C ALA A 72 11.97 -2.69 2.41
N ALA A 73 11.86 -2.59 1.08
CA ALA A 73 13.00 -2.48 0.18
C ALA A 73 13.87 -1.26 0.48
N LYS A 74 13.26 -0.09 0.72
CA LYS A 74 13.98 1.13 1.10
C LYS A 74 14.78 0.97 2.41
N ASN A 75 14.26 0.19 3.35
CA ASN A 75 14.89 -0.06 4.64
C ASN A 75 15.81 -1.30 4.63
N GLY A 76 16.01 -1.95 3.47
CA GLY A 76 16.84 -3.15 3.36
C GLY A 76 16.30 -4.36 4.10
N VAL A 77 14.97 -4.45 4.28
CA VAL A 77 14.32 -5.56 4.98
C VAL A 77 13.71 -6.53 3.96
N SER A 78 14.08 -7.80 4.04
CA SER A 78 13.51 -8.85 3.20
C SER A 78 12.02 -9.05 3.48
N THR A 79 11.24 -9.28 2.43
CA THR A 79 9.83 -9.68 2.51
C THR A 79 9.59 -11.14 2.19
N ASP A 80 10.65 -11.89 1.89
CA ASP A 80 10.56 -13.33 1.58
C ASP A 80 10.00 -14.11 2.77
N GLY A 81 9.13 -15.09 2.50
CA GLY A 81 8.45 -15.89 3.52
C GLY A 81 7.46 -15.15 4.43
N CYS A 82 7.26 -13.84 4.24
CA CYS A 82 6.39 -13.04 5.10
C CYS A 82 4.90 -13.14 4.75
N ARG A 83 4.02 -12.73 5.67
CA ARG A 83 2.58 -12.60 5.42
C ARG A 83 2.14 -11.15 5.35
N MET A 84 1.31 -10.85 4.36
CA MET A 84 0.68 -9.55 4.19
C MET A 84 -0.78 -9.57 4.63
N TYR A 85 -1.18 -8.59 5.43
CA TYR A 85 -2.56 -8.36 5.87
C TYR A 85 -3.07 -7.05 5.29
N LEU A 86 -4.19 -7.13 4.55
CA LEU A 86 -4.77 -6.00 3.81
C LEU A 86 -6.19 -5.71 4.28
N THR A 87 -6.59 -4.45 4.18
CA THR A 87 -8.00 -4.06 4.39
C THR A 87 -8.88 -4.33 3.18
N THR A 88 -8.31 -4.70 2.04
CA THR A 88 -9.02 -4.99 0.79
C THR A 88 -8.31 -6.05 -0.02
N THR A 89 -9.02 -6.70 -0.95
CA THR A 89 -8.41 -7.64 -1.90
C THR A 89 -7.46 -6.90 -2.84
N PRO A 90 -6.22 -7.39 -3.05
CA PRO A 90 -5.25 -6.72 -3.91
C PRO A 90 -5.72 -6.71 -5.36
N CYS A 91 -5.39 -5.64 -6.09
CA CYS A 91 -5.65 -5.58 -7.53
C CYS A 91 -4.66 -6.48 -8.30
N VAL A 92 -4.96 -6.82 -9.56
CA VAL A 92 -4.11 -7.69 -10.41
C VAL A 92 -2.67 -7.19 -10.53
N PHE A 93 -2.44 -5.87 -10.53
CA PHE A 93 -1.09 -5.32 -10.54
C PHE A 93 -0.36 -5.62 -9.23
N CYS A 94 -0.97 -5.29 -8.09
CA CYS A 94 -0.37 -5.56 -6.79
C CYS A 94 -0.17 -7.05 -6.58
N SER A 95 -1.12 -7.91 -6.94
CA SER A 95 -0.97 -9.36 -6.84
C SER A 95 0.25 -9.87 -7.61
N ARG A 96 0.49 -9.38 -8.84
CA ARG A 96 1.70 -9.75 -9.60
C ARG A 96 2.97 -9.28 -8.93
N THR A 97 2.97 -8.07 -8.36
CA THR A 97 4.13 -7.57 -7.60
C THR A 97 4.37 -8.41 -6.36
N LEU A 98 3.33 -8.75 -5.60
CA LEU A 98 3.43 -9.56 -4.37
C LEU A 98 3.96 -10.97 -4.64
N ILE A 99 3.63 -11.57 -5.79
CA ILE A 99 4.15 -12.88 -6.18
C ILE A 99 5.66 -12.83 -6.50
N ASN A 100 6.20 -11.67 -6.89
CA ASN A 100 7.61 -11.50 -7.28
C ASN A 100 8.47 -10.80 -6.21
N ALA A 101 7.88 -10.39 -5.07
CA ALA A 101 8.54 -9.61 -4.02
C ALA A 101 9.04 -10.51 -2.89
#